data_AF-A0A8H8DG33-F1
#
_entry.id   AF-A0A8H8DG33-F1
#
_cell.length_a   1.000
_cell.length_b   1.000
_cell.length_c   1.000
_cell.angle_alpha   90.00
_cell.angle_beta   90.00
_cell.angle_gamma   90.00
#
_symmetry.space_group_name_H-M   'P 1'
#
loop_
_entity.id
_entity.type
_entity.pdbx_description
1 polymer ?
#
loop_
_entity_poly.entity_id
_entity_poly.type
_entity_poly.pdbx_seq_one_letter_code
_entity_poly.pdbx_strand_id
1 'polypeptide(L)'
;HSRQLAAVRAKVQASERDRRLAELTVKELSALDDGVRTYKPCGKIGETDSVPRSGRGVDGLPPILGRTSFFRTRGRFIQHDKSALQKELQARAEADASEIKALAKTQEYLDRNIKDSQNSLKEILERR
;
A
#
# COMPACT_ATOMS: atom_id res chain seq x y z
N HIS A 1 -23.62 -10.28 4.94
CA HIS A 1 -22.78 -9.97 6.12
C HIS A 1 -21.53 -10.86 6.26
N SER A 2 -21.62 -12.21 6.21
CA SER A 2 -20.42 -13.10 6.35
C SER A 2 -19.27 -12.79 5.36
N ARG A 3 -19.57 -12.57 4.08
CA ARG A 3 -18.56 -12.21 3.06
C ARG A 3 -17.88 -10.86 3.32
N GLN A 4 -18.62 -9.87 3.81
CA GLN A 4 -18.08 -8.54 4.13
C GLN A 4 -17.11 -8.62 5.32
N LEU A 5 -17.46 -9.44 6.31
CA LEU A 5 -16.63 -9.68 7.48
C LEU A 5 -15.32 -10.40 7.13
N ALA A 6 -15.38 -11.40 6.24
CA ALA A 6 -14.18 -12.04 5.70
C ALA A 6 -13.27 -11.04 4.96
N ALA A 7 -13.85 -10.13 4.17
CA ALA A 7 -13.10 -9.09 3.47
C ALA A 7 -12.42 -8.11 4.45
N VAL A 8 -13.13 -7.67 5.50
CA VAL A 8 -12.57 -6.77 6.52
C VAL A 8 -11.44 -7.46 7.30
N ARG A 9 -11.61 -8.73 7.69
CA ARG A 9 -10.54 -9.51 8.34
C ARG A 9 -9.32 -9.68 7.46
N ALA A 10 -9.51 -9.98 6.18
CA ALA A 10 -8.41 -10.05 5.22
C ALA A 10 -7.68 -8.72 5.08
N LYS A 11 -8.42 -7.59 5.13
CA LYS A 11 -7.83 -6.25 5.09
C LYS A 11 -7.02 -5.94 6.35
N VAL A 12 -7.54 -6.27 7.54
CA VAL A 12 -6.80 -6.14 8.82
C VAL A 12 -5.49 -6.93 8.77
N GLN A 13 -5.54 -8.19 8.33
CA GLN A 13 -4.35 -9.04 8.19
C GLN A 13 -3.36 -8.52 7.13
N ALA A 14 -3.84 -7.87 6.08
CA ALA A 14 -2.96 -7.22 5.10
C ALA A 14 -2.26 -6.00 5.70
N SER A 15 -3.01 -5.08 6.30
CA SER A 15 -2.44 -3.88 6.95
C SER A 15 -1.49 -4.23 8.11
N GLU A 16 -1.76 -5.29 8.87
CA GLU A 16 -0.85 -5.77 9.92
C GLU A 16 0.47 -6.29 9.36
N ARG A 17 0.43 -7.02 8.23
CA ARG A 17 1.64 -7.50 7.57
C ARG A 17 2.45 -6.33 7.00
N ASP A 18 1.80 -5.39 6.34
CA ASP A 18 2.45 -4.23 5.74
C ASP A 18 3.12 -3.35 6.81
N ARG A 19 2.45 -3.14 7.95
CA ARG A 19 3.03 -2.44 9.10
C ARG A 19 4.29 -3.15 9.61
N ARG A 20 4.25 -4.46 9.82
CA ARG A 20 5.41 -5.23 10.30
C ARG A 20 6.58 -5.14 9.32
N LEU A 21 6.31 -5.18 8.02
CA LEU A 21 7.33 -5.01 6.99
C LEU A 21 7.94 -3.61 7.03
N ALA A 22 7.13 -2.56 7.19
CA ALA A 22 7.63 -1.19 7.30
C ALA A 22 8.52 -1.01 8.55
N GLU A 23 8.10 -1.54 9.69
CA GLU A 23 8.89 -1.49 10.94
C GLU A 23 10.22 -2.25 10.82
N LEU A 24 10.21 -3.43 10.18
CA LEU A 24 11.44 -4.19 9.91
C LEU A 24 12.37 -3.43 8.97
N THR A 25 11.82 -2.84 7.90
CA THR A 25 12.59 -2.03 6.95
C THR A 25 13.24 -0.83 7.63
N VAL A 26 12.56 -0.17 8.58
CA VAL A 26 13.15 0.92 9.37
C VAL A 26 14.32 0.42 10.23
N LYS A 27 14.19 -0.76 10.84
CA LYS A 27 15.28 -1.39 11.61
C LYS A 27 16.49 -1.71 10.73
N GLU A 28 16.25 -2.30 9.56
CA GLU A 28 17.31 -2.60 8.58
C GLU A 28 18.01 -1.32 8.11
N LEU A 29 17.25 -0.26 7.81
CA LEU A 29 17.83 1.04 7.42
C LEU A 29 18.65 1.66 8.55
N SER A 30 18.24 1.52 9.81
CA SER A 30 19.01 2.01 10.95
C SER A 30 20.30 1.24 11.22
N ALA A 31 20.37 -0.03 10.81
CA ALA A 31 21.56 -0.86 10.96
C ALA A 31 22.64 -0.60 9.88
N LEU A 32 22.28 0.09 8.80
CA LEU A 32 23.20 0.44 7.72
C LEU A 32 24.01 1.70 8.06
N ASP A 33 25.21 1.80 7.48
CA ASP A 33 26.08 2.97 7.58
C ASP A 33 25.48 4.19 6.82
N ASP A 34 25.90 5.40 7.16
CA ASP A 34 25.35 6.66 6.62
C ASP A 34 25.88 6.99 5.22
N GLY A 35 26.98 6.35 4.79
CA GLY A 35 27.52 6.50 3.44
C GLY A 35 26.82 5.66 2.36
N VAL A 36 25.81 4.87 2.71
CA VAL A 36 25.20 3.89 1.80
C VAL A 36 24.12 4.54 0.92
N ARG A 37 24.25 4.37 -0.40
CA ARG A 37 23.23 4.78 -1.36
C ARG A 37 21.97 3.96 -1.16
N THR A 38 20.87 4.62 -0.79
CA THR A 38 19.59 3.96 -0.55
C THR A 38 18.67 4.15 -1.76
N TYR A 39 17.88 3.11 -2.07
CA TYR A 39 17.01 3.08 -3.24
C TYR A 39 15.60 2.67 -2.86
N LYS A 40 14.61 3.35 -3.44
CA LYS A 40 13.18 3.05 -3.29
C LYS A 40 12.64 2.42 -4.56
N PRO A 41 11.87 1.31 -4.48
CA PRO A 41 11.18 0.77 -5.64
C PRO A 41 10.06 1.72 -6.08
N CYS A 42 10.19 2.28 -7.28
CA CYS A 42 9.09 2.86 -8.03
C CYS A 42 8.42 1.75 -8.84
N GLY A 43 7.11 1.63 -8.69
CA GLY A 43 6.31 0.66 -9.43
C GLY A 43 6.37 0.87 -10.94
N LYS A 44 5.49 0.18 -11.67
CA LYS A 44 5.25 0.54 -13.08
C LYS A 44 4.62 1.94 -13.11
N ILE A 45 5.35 2.93 -13.61
CA ILE A 45 4.77 4.24 -13.94
C ILE A 45 3.77 4.02 -15.07
N GLY A 46 2.49 4.06 -14.73
CA GLY A 46 1.36 4.10 -15.65
C GLY A 46 0.52 5.37 -15.50
N GLU A 47 0.95 6.35 -14.69
CA GLU A 47 0.10 7.50 -14.40
C GLU A 47 0.97 8.74 -14.13
N THR A 48 1.01 9.60 -15.16
CA THR A 48 1.17 11.06 -15.16
C THR A 48 1.85 11.73 -13.96
N ASP A 49 3.18 11.82 -13.99
CA ASP A 49 3.85 13.03 -13.52
C ASP A 49 4.02 13.95 -14.74
N SER A 50 3.14 14.93 -14.85
CA SER A 50 3.23 16.00 -15.85
C SER A 50 4.52 16.78 -15.62
N VAL A 51 5.59 16.38 -16.30
CA VAL A 51 6.76 17.24 -16.51
C VAL A 51 6.24 18.48 -17.24
N PRO A 52 6.47 19.71 -16.74
CA PRO A 52 6.08 20.89 -17.46
C PRO A 52 6.91 20.95 -18.75
N ARG A 53 6.25 20.78 -19.90
CA ARG A 53 6.83 21.08 -21.22
C ARG A 53 6.98 22.59 -21.34
N SER A 54 8.02 23.15 -20.72
CA SER A 54 8.53 24.47 -21.08
C SER A 54 9.56 24.31 -22.19
N GLY A 55 9.21 24.70 -23.42
CA GLY A 55 10.18 24.79 -24.51
C GLY A 55 9.55 24.69 -25.89
N ARG A 56 9.17 25.86 -26.44
CA ARG A 56 8.97 26.05 -27.88
C ARG A 56 10.29 25.78 -28.62
N GLY A 57 10.25 25.09 -29.75
CA GLY A 57 11.41 24.95 -30.63
C GLY A 57 11.25 23.90 -31.72
N VAL A 58 10.71 24.34 -32.86
CA VAL A 58 10.98 23.94 -34.25
C VAL A 58 11.06 22.45 -34.64
N ASP A 59 10.09 22.05 -35.46
CA ASP A 59 10.21 21.34 -36.74
C ASP A 59 11.21 20.18 -36.90
N GLY A 60 10.63 19.01 -37.20
CA GLY A 60 11.09 18.18 -38.31
C GLY A 60 12.33 17.31 -38.10
N LEU A 61 12.14 16.10 -37.57
CA LEU A 61 12.52 14.81 -38.16
C LEU A 61 12.41 13.71 -37.09
N PRO A 62 11.83 12.52 -37.39
CA PRO A 62 11.92 11.39 -36.48
C PRO A 62 13.34 10.78 -36.54
N PRO A 63 14.07 10.65 -35.41
CA PRO A 63 15.27 9.82 -35.38
C PRO A 63 14.84 8.36 -35.38
N ILE A 64 14.83 7.79 -36.58
CA ILE A 64 14.95 6.36 -36.85
C ILE A 64 16.30 5.91 -36.29
N LEU A 65 16.28 5.15 -35.18
CA LEU A 65 17.22 4.06 -34.83
C LEU A 65 17.13 3.75 -33.33
N GLY A 66 16.47 2.65 -33.01
CA GLY A 66 16.86 1.74 -31.92
C GLY A 66 16.88 2.29 -30.50
N ARG A 67 15.73 2.20 -29.80
CA ARG A 67 15.56 1.46 -28.53
C ARG A 67 14.15 1.70 -27.98
N THR A 68 13.16 1.11 -28.63
CA THR A 68 11.97 0.63 -27.91
C THR A 68 12.37 -0.65 -27.16
N SER A 69 13.29 -0.52 -26.19
CA SER A 69 13.57 -1.61 -25.27
C SER A 69 12.40 -1.73 -24.30
N PHE A 70 11.44 -2.59 -24.64
CA PHE A 70 11.31 -3.84 -23.89
C PHE A 70 11.57 -3.71 -22.37
N PHE A 71 10.74 -2.96 -21.61
CA PHE A 71 10.72 -3.09 -20.14
C PHE A 71 9.48 -3.86 -19.70
N ARG A 72 9.55 -5.17 -19.93
CA ARG A 72 8.79 -6.17 -19.21
C ARG A 72 9.18 -6.09 -17.73
N THR A 73 8.39 -5.35 -16.95
CA THR A 73 8.13 -5.56 -15.51
C THR A 73 9.34 -6.02 -14.66
N ARG A 74 10.37 -5.21 -14.51
CA ARG A 74 11.27 -5.27 -13.35
C ARG A 74 11.34 -3.87 -12.76
N GLY A 75 11.01 -3.75 -11.48
CA GLY A 75 10.80 -2.47 -10.80
C GLY A 75 11.96 -1.51 -11.03
N ARG A 76 11.63 -0.24 -11.27
CA ARG A 76 12.61 0.82 -11.39
C ARG A 76 12.90 1.33 -9.99
N PHE A 77 14.17 1.42 -9.60
CA PHE A 77 14.56 1.93 -8.29
C PHE A 77 15.12 3.35 -8.43
N ILE A 78 14.71 4.27 -7.55
CA ILE A 78 15.19 5.66 -7.53
C ILE A 78 16.00 5.88 -6.26
N GLN A 79 17.15 6.56 -6.38
CA GLN A 79 17.98 6.91 -5.24
C GLN A 79 17.24 7.93 -4.36
N HIS A 80 17.27 7.71 -3.05
CA HIS A 80 16.61 8.57 -2.08
C HIS A 80 17.48 8.71 -0.84
N ASP A 81 17.35 9.84 -0.14
CA ASP A 81 18.05 10.05 1.12
C ASP A 81 17.51 9.12 2.21
N LYS A 82 18.42 8.52 2.97
CA LYS A 82 18.14 7.57 4.05
C LYS A 82 17.18 8.14 5.11
N SER A 83 17.45 9.37 5.55
CA SER A 83 16.65 10.05 6.57
C SER A 83 15.22 10.32 6.11
N ALA A 84 15.04 10.71 4.85
CA ALA A 84 13.72 10.95 4.28
C ALA A 84 12.93 9.65 4.09
N LEU A 85 13.59 8.55 3.68
CA LEU A 85 12.97 7.23 3.60
C LEU A 85 12.51 6.71 4.96
N GLN A 86 13.32 6.92 6.00
CA GLN A 86 12.97 6.49 7.35
C GLN A 86 11.72 7.20 7.86
N LYS A 87 11.60 8.51 7.63
CA LYS A 87 10.41 9.30 7.98
C LYS A 87 9.18 8.83 7.20
N GLU A 88 9.31 8.54 5.91
CA GLU A 88 8.21 8.05 5.10
C GLU A 88 7.71 6.68 5.61
N LEU A 89 8.62 5.76 5.90
CA LEU A 89 8.27 4.43 6.41
C LEU A 89 7.63 4.50 7.80
N GLN A 90 8.09 5.41 8.66
CA GLN A 90 7.46 5.67 9.96
C GLN A 90 6.05 6.25 9.79
N ALA A 91 5.87 7.26 8.93
CA ALA A 91 4.57 7.84 8.65
C ALA A 91 3.59 6.78 8.10
N ARG A 92 4.07 5.87 7.24
CA ARG A 92 3.27 4.75 6.73
C ARG A 92 2.87 3.78 7.84
N ALA A 93 3.81 3.41 8.72
CA ALA A 93 3.50 2.53 9.85
C ALA A 93 2.47 3.15 10.82
N GLU A 94 2.50 4.47 11.01
CA GLU A 94 1.51 5.21 11.81
C GLU A 94 0.14 5.29 11.12
N ALA A 95 0.11 5.51 9.81
CA ALA A 95 -1.12 5.47 9.02
C ALA A 95 -1.78 4.09 9.11
N ASP A 96 -1.02 3.02 8.89
CA ASP A 96 -1.48 1.63 8.99
C ASP A 96 -1.99 1.32 10.42
N ALA A 97 -1.34 1.89 11.45
CA ALA A 97 -1.81 1.77 12.84
C ALA A 97 -3.21 2.33 13.06
N SER A 98 -3.50 3.49 12.47
CA SER A 98 -4.81 4.13 12.57
C SER A 98 -5.88 3.37 11.77
N GLU A 99 -5.50 2.84 10.60
CA GLU A 99 -6.41 2.06 9.75
C GLU A 99 -6.78 0.72 10.41
N ILE A 100 -5.83 0.02 11.02
CA ILE A 100 -6.09 -1.21 11.79
C ILE A 100 -7.12 -0.95 12.89
N LYS A 101 -7.02 0.17 13.62
CA LYS A 101 -7.99 0.54 14.67
C LYS A 101 -9.38 0.81 14.08
N ALA A 102 -9.46 1.48 12.93
CA ALA A 102 -10.73 1.73 12.27
C ALA A 102 -11.38 0.43 11.78
N LEU A 103 -10.60 -0.44 11.14
CA LEU A 103 -11.06 -1.74 10.62
C LEU A 103 -11.42 -2.72 11.73
N ALA A 104 -10.74 -2.69 12.88
CA ALA A 104 -11.10 -3.51 14.03
C ALA A 104 -12.50 -3.17 14.57
N LYS A 105 -12.84 -1.87 14.63
CA LYS A 105 -14.19 -1.43 15.03
C LYS A 105 -15.26 -1.90 14.05
N THR A 106 -14.99 -1.83 12.75
CA THR A 106 -15.96 -2.29 11.73
C THR A 106 -16.10 -3.82 11.75
N GLN A 107 -15.01 -4.55 12.00
CA GLN A 107 -15.06 -5.99 12.21
C GLN A 107 -15.97 -6.35 13.39
N GLU A 108 -15.77 -5.73 14.55
CA GLU A 108 -16.56 -6.01 15.76
C GLU A 108 -18.05 -5.70 15.57
N TYR A 109 -18.37 -4.59 14.88
CA TYR A 109 -19.75 -4.24 14.55
C TYR A 109 -20.42 -5.30 13.66
N LEU A 110 -19.72 -5.75 12.61
CA LEU A 110 -20.25 -6.77 11.71
C LEU A 110 -20.37 -8.14 12.40
N ASP A 111 -19.44 -8.50 13.28
CA ASP A 111 -19.51 -9.74 14.08
C ASP A 111 -20.73 -9.72 15.02
N ARG A 112 -21.03 -8.59 15.67
CA ARG A 112 -22.24 -8.43 16.50
C ARG A 112 -23.52 -8.54 15.69
N ASN A 113 -23.63 -7.80 14.60
CA ASN A 113 -24.81 -7.80 13.73
C ASN A 113 -25.16 -9.20 13.20
N ILE A 114 -24.14 -9.99 12.82
CA ILE A 114 -24.33 -11.38 12.38
C ILE A 114 -24.88 -12.24 13.50
N LYS A 115 -24.34 -12.13 14.72
CA LYS A 115 -24.80 -12.89 15.88
C LYS A 115 -26.23 -12.53 16.25
N ASP A 116 -26.56 -11.24 16.27
CA ASP A 116 -27.90 -10.76 16.60
C ASP A 116 -28.92 -11.29 15.58
N SER A 117 -28.62 -11.16 14.28
CA SER A 117 -29.47 -11.69 13.20
C SER A 117 -29.65 -13.20 13.30
N GLN A 118 -28.58 -13.95 13.61
CA GLN A 118 -28.64 -15.40 13.80
C GLN A 118 -29.47 -15.78 15.02
N ASN A 119 -29.35 -15.05 16.12
CA ASN A 119 -30.10 -15.31 17.34
C ASN A 119 -31.59 -15.02 17.12
N SER A 120 -31.93 -13.90 16.48
CA SER A 120 -33.33 -13.59 16.12
C SER A 120 -33.98 -14.69 15.27
N LEU A 121 -33.25 -15.28 14.33
CA LEU A 121 -33.76 -16.39 13.52
C LEU A 121 -33.95 -17.67 14.34
N LYS A 122 -33.02 -17.99 15.24
CA LYS A 122 -33.14 -19.16 16.13
C LYS A 122 -34.36 -19.06 17.03
N GLU A 123 -34.58 -17.91 17.65
CA GLU A 123 -35.75 -17.68 18.50
C GLU A 123 -37.08 -17.87 17.74
N ILE A 124 -37.15 -17.47 16.46
CA ILE A 124 -38.36 -17.67 15.64
C ILE A 124 -38.56 -19.15 15.32
N LEU A 125 -37.48 -19.89 15.04
CA LEU A 125 -37.54 -21.31 14.73
C LEU A 125 -37.90 -22.17 15.96
N GLU A 126 -37.39 -21.82 17.13
CA GLU A 126 -37.61 -22.56 18.39
C GLU A 126 -38.99 -22.28 19.02
N ARG A 127 -39.67 -21.20 18.61
CA ARG A 127 -41.04 -20.88 19.03
C ARG A 127 -42.12 -21.69 18.29
N ARG A 128 -41.73 -22.59 17.39
CA ARG A 128 -42.62 -23.40 16.54
C ARG A 128 -42.60 -24.86 16.96
#